data_AF-A0A1B8UMF6-F1
#
_entry.id   AF-A0A1B8UMF6-F1
#
_cell.length_a   1.000
_cell.length_b   1.000
_cell.length_c   1.000
_cell.angle_alpha   90.00
_cell.angle_beta   90.00
_cell.angle_gamma   90.00
#
_symmetry.space_group_name_H-M   'P 1'
#
loop_
_entity.id
_entity.type
_entity.pdbx_description
1 polymer ?
#
loop_
_entity_poly.entity_id
_entity_poly.type
_entity_poly.pdbx_seq_one_letter_code
_entity_poly.pdbx_strand_id
1 'polypeptide(L)' 'MIQVREFVDVGSVTAEQKANEFLATLQEEQVIEIKYSAGYRPNREISEQRSCILVIYRTASVPAGKHEP' A
#
# COMPACT_ATOMS: atom_id res chain seq x y z
N MET A 1 -15.54 4.11 2.41
CA MET A 1 -14.63 4.98 3.20
C MET A 1 -13.25 4.99 2.53
N ILE A 2 -12.48 6.08 2.58
CA ILE A 2 -11.11 6.11 2.02
C ILE A 2 -10.11 5.71 3.11
N GLN A 3 -9.12 4.89 2.74
CA GLN A 3 -8.06 4.40 3.61
C GLN A 3 -6.69 4.63 2.95
N VAL A 4 -5.65 4.74 3.78
CA VAL A 4 -4.27 4.83 3.33
C VAL A 4 -3.47 3.75 4.04
N ARG A 5 -2.69 2.98 3.29
CA ARG A 5 -1.81 1.96 3.83
C ARG A 5 -0.37 2.23 3.41
N GLU A 6 0.52 2.28 4.39
CA GLU A 6 1.95 2.50 4.21
C GLU A 6 2.71 1.17 4.19
N PHE A 7 3.65 1.07 3.26
CA PHE A 7 4.59 -0.04 3.12
C PHE A 7 6.00 0.52 3.10
N VAL A 8 6.87 -0.05 3.95
CA VAL A 8 8.29 0.28 4.02
C VAL A 8 9.13 -0.99 3.98
N ASP A 9 10.37 -0.85 3.55
CA ASP A 9 11.37 -1.93 3.62
C ASP A 9 11.58 -2.37 5.07
N VAL A 10 11.58 -3.69 5.30
CA VAL A 10 11.90 -4.28 6.61
C VAL A 10 12.79 -5.50 6.38
N GLY A 11 14.07 -5.37 6.74
CA GLY A 11 15.07 -6.42 6.55
C GLY A 11 15.22 -6.76 5.07
N SER A 12 14.98 -8.03 4.72
CA SER A 12 15.03 -8.52 3.33
C SER A 12 13.73 -8.32 2.54
N VAL A 13 12.64 -7.88 3.18
CA VAL A 13 11.33 -7.73 2.51
C VAL A 13 11.13 -6.28 2.09
N THR A 14 10.93 -6.08 0.79
CA THR A 14 10.78 -4.75 0.20
C THR A 14 9.38 -4.17 0.40
N ALA A 15 9.26 -2.85 0.37
CA ALA A 15 7.98 -2.16 0.35
C ALA A 15 7.14 -2.59 -0.86
N GLU A 16 7.80 -2.78 -2.01
CA GLU A 16 7.18 -3.24 -3.25
C GLU A 16 6.50 -4.60 -3.08
N GLN A 17 7.21 -5.58 -2.51
CA GLN A 17 6.65 -6.92 -2.32
C GLN A 17 5.38 -6.88 -1.47
N LYS A 18 5.42 -6.17 -0.34
CA LYS A 18 4.26 -6.04 0.55
C LYS A 18 3.11 -5.28 -0.09
N ALA A 19 3.42 -4.23 -0.86
CA ALA A 19 2.40 -3.47 -1.58
C ALA A 19 1.71 -4.34 -2.64
N ASN A 20 2.46 -5.14 -3.40
CA ASN A 20 1.91 -6.05 -4.41
C ASN A 20 1.01 -7.12 -3.77
N GLU A 21 1.46 -7.75 -2.67
CA GLU A 21 0.66 -8.70 -1.91
C GLU A 21 -0.65 -8.10 -1.42
N PHE A 22 -0.63 -6.84 -0.98
CA PHE A 22 -1.83 -6.12 -0.56
C PHE A 22 -2.74 -5.75 -1.74
N LEU A 23 -2.19 -5.23 -2.84
CA LEU A 23 -2.95 -4.84 -4.03
C LEU A 23 -3.67 -6.04 -4.65
N ALA A 24 -3.09 -7.24 -4.58
CA ALA A 24 -3.73 -8.48 -5.01
C ALA A 24 -5.02 -8.83 -4.22
N THR A 25 -5.24 -8.20 -3.06
CA THR A 25 -6.47 -8.37 -2.25
C THR A 25 -7.56 -7.34 -2.59
N LEU A 26 -7.27 -6.36 -3.44
CA LEU A 26 -8.20 -5.29 -3.82
C LEU A 26 -8.68 -5.47 -5.26
N GLN A 27 -9.91 -5.02 -5.52
CA GLN A 27 -10.37 -4.81 -6.90
C GLN A 27 -9.76 -3.51 -7.44
N GLU A 28 -9.61 -3.42 -8.77
CA GLU A 28 -8.99 -2.27 -9.44
C GLU A 28 -9.72 -0.95 -9.10
N GLU A 29 -11.06 -0.97 -9.02
CA GLU A 29 -11.89 0.20 -8.72
C GLU A 29 -11.76 0.66 -7.26
N GLN A 30 -11.24 -0.19 -6.38
CA GLN A 30 -10.96 0.18 -5.01
C GLN A 30 -9.67 0.97 -4.88
N VAL A 31 -8.74 0.86 -5.82
CA VAL A 31 -7.47 1.60 -5.78
C VAL A 31 -7.72 3.02 -6.29
N ILE A 32 -7.38 4.01 -5.46
CA ILE A 32 -7.53 5.43 -5.82
C ILE A 32 -6.21 5.95 -6.37
N GLU A 33 -5.12 5.72 -5.63
CA GLU A 33 -3.80 6.26 -5.97
C GLU A 33 -2.71 5.46 -5.27
N ILE A 34 -1.55 5.35 -5.92
CA ILE A 34 -0.34 4.77 -5.35
C ILE A 34 0.75 5.84 -5.40
N LYS A 35 1.34 6.16 -4.24
CA LYS A 35 2.48 7.08 -4.16
C LYS A 35 3.73 6.31 -3.78
N TYR A 36 4.82 6.63 -4.44
CA TYR A 36 6.13 6.06 -4.18
C TYR A 36 7.10 7.16 -3.76
N SER A 37 7.88 6.88 -2.71
CA SER A 37 9.07 7.66 -2.40
C SER A 37 10.20 6.70 -2.07
N ALA A 38 11.39 6.97 -2.61
CA ALA A 38 12.61 6.35 -2.12
C ALA A 38 13.55 7.46 -1.66
N GLY A 39 14.16 7.25 -0.50
CA GLY A 39 15.08 8.20 0.07
C GLY A 39 16.10 7.51 0.96
N TYR A 40 17.21 8.20 1.17
CA TYR A 40 18.19 7.84 2.18
C TYR A 40 17.75 8.49 3.49
N ARG A 41 17.39 7.70 4.50
CA ARG A 41 17.35 8.23 5.86
C ARG A 41 18.76 8.11 6.42
N PRO A 42 19.44 9.22 6.74
CA PRO A 42 20.73 9.15 7.41
C PRO A 42 20.49 8.60 8.82
N ASN A 43 20.79 7.32 9.02
CA ASN A 43 20.89 6.73 10.35
C ASN A 43 22.37 6.60 10.70
N ARG A 44 22.71 6.76 11.99
CA ARG A 44 24.08 6.98 12.48
C ARG A 44 25.12 5.91 12.10
N GLU A 45 24.71 4.74 11.62
CA GLU A 45 25.63 3.62 11.33
C GLU A 45 25.46 3.01 9.92
N ILE A 46 24.30 3.11 9.26
CA ILE A 46 24.09 2.58 7.90
C ILE A 46 23.09 3.48 7.17
N SER A 47 23.53 4.06 6.05
CA SER A 47 22.66 4.76 5.10
C SER A 47 21.89 3.73 4.26
N GLU A 48 20.87 3.12 4.84
CA GLU A 48 19.98 2.22 4.09
C GLU A 48 19.06 3.04 3.20
N GLN A 49 19.07 2.74 1.91
CA GLN A 49 18.03 3.21 1.00
C GLN A 49 16.71 2.56 1.44
N ARG A 50 15.72 3.38 1.79
CA ARG A 50 14.40 2.90 2.15
C ARG A 50 13.38 3.40 1.15
N SER A 51 12.73 2.46 0.49
CA SER A 51 11.54 2.67 -0.31
C SER A 51 10.31 2.68 0.60
N CYS A 52 9.37 3.55 0.23
CA CYS A 52 8.10 3.73 0.90
C CYS A 52 7.01 3.83 -0.17
N ILE A 53 5.99 2.99 -0.06
CA ILE A 53 4.81 2.98 -0.92
C ILE A 53 3.59 3.29 -0.07
N LEU A 54 2.79 4.26 -0.50
CA LEU A 54 1.48 4.54 0.06
C LEU A 54 0.42 4.10 -0.93
N VAL A 55 -0.46 3.20 -0.50
CA VAL A 55 -1.65 2.81 -1.28
C VAL A 55 -2.87 3.51 -0.67
N ILE A 56 -3.52 4.34 -1.49
CA ILE A 56 -4.77 5.03 -1.14
C ILE A 56 -5.90 4.26 -1.80
N TYR A 57 -6.85 3.76 -1.00
CA TYR A 57 -7.87 2.83 -1.49
C TYR A 57 -9.22 3.04 -0.80
N ARG A 58 -10.29 2.51 -1.40
CA ARG A 58 -11.64 2.50 -0.84
C ARG A 58 -11.89 1.19 -0.12
N THR A 59 -12.28 1.27 1.15
CA THR A 59 -12.97 0.15 1.79
C THR A 59 -14.45 0.25 1.45
N ALA A 60 -15.01 -0.86 0.98
CA ALA A 60 -16.44 -1.03 0.80
C ALA A 60 -17.12 -0.95 2.18
N SER A 61 -17.41 0.26 2.63
CA SER A 61 -18.42 0.48 3.65
C SER A 61 -19.75 0.46 2.92
N VAL A 62 -20.41 -0.72 2.92
CA VAL A 62 -21.80 -1.06 2.54
C VAL A 62 -21.82 -2.27 1.60
N PRO A 63 -22.60 -3.34 1.90
CA PRO A 63 -22.71 -4.52 1.06
C PRO A 63 -23.20 -4.13 -0.33
N ALA A 64 -22.57 -4.69 -1.37
CA ALA A 64 -23.14 -4.70 -2.71
C ALA A 64 -24.60 -5.18 -2.58
N GLY A 65 -25.52 -4.35 -3.06
CA GLY A 65 -26.95 -4.59 -2.94
C GLY A 65 -27.28 -6.01 -3.38
N LYS A 66 -28.11 -6.69 -2.58
CA LYS A 66 -28.74 -7.96 -2.94
C LYS A 66 -29.33 -7.80 -4.35
N HIS A 67 -28.81 -8.58 -5.28
CA HIS A 67 -29.44 -8.76 -6.58
C HIS A 67 -30.39 -9.96 -6.42
N GLU A 68 -31.67 -9.67 -6.16
CA GLU A 68 -32.76 -10.64 -6.34
C GLU A 68 -33.58 -10.16 -7.54
N PRO A 69 -33.74 -10.98 -8.58
CA PRO A 69 -34.98 -11.13 -9.32
C PRO A 69 -35.86 -12.24 -8.71
#